data_AF-A0A849X2R2-F1
#
_entry.id   AF-A0A849X2R2-F1
#
_cell.length_a   1.000
_cell.length_b   1.000
_cell.length_c   1.000
_cell.angle_alpha   90.00
_cell.angle_beta   90.00
_cell.angle_gamma   90.00
#
_symmetry.space_group_name_H-M   'P 1'
#
loop_
_entity.id
_entity.type
_entity.pdbx_description
1 polymer ?
#
loop_
_entity_poly.entity_id
_entity_poly.type
_entity_poly.pdbx_seq_one_letter_code
_entity_poly.pdbx_strand_id
1 'polypeptide(L)'
;YRIVLFDQRGCGKSKPRAELQENDTWSLVEDMELIRKHLGFRYWIVFGGSWGSTLALAYATKHSPKVKGLILRGIFLCRQEEIRWFYQDGAGWVFPDLWEEYVAAIPEAERGDLVAAYHRRLTGADEAERLQAAQAWSKWEGATSKLHFDPGMVQSFDDPAHALEFARIENHYFMNKAFFESDDYLLRNVGKFRHVPAVIVQGRYDMVCPMKSAWDLHRAWPEAQLHVVPDAGHSAWEPGIESRLVEATDAFRALKWLD
;
A
#
# COMPACT_ATOMS: atom_id res chain seq x y z
N TYR A 1 14.52 8.81 17.40
CA TYR A 1 13.81 7.55 17.09
C TYR A 1 14.76 6.37 17.15
N ARG A 2 14.31 5.19 17.58
CA ARG A 2 14.95 3.91 17.23
C ARG A 2 14.12 3.32 16.09
N ILE A 3 14.59 3.50 14.86
CA ILE A 3 13.85 3.17 13.64
C ILE A 3 14.10 1.70 13.30
N VAL A 4 13.02 0.95 13.07
CA VAL A 4 13.06 -0.45 12.64
C VAL A 4 12.44 -0.51 11.26
N LEU A 5 13.21 -1.00 10.29
CA LEU A 5 12.72 -1.35 8.96
C LEU A 5 12.86 -2.86 8.77
N PHE A 6 11.92 -3.46 8.05
CA PHE A 6 11.98 -4.85 7.67
C PHE A 6 11.30 -5.02 6.32
N ASP A 7 11.80 -5.96 5.52
CA ASP A 7 11.16 -6.35 4.27
C ASP A 7 10.08 -7.39 4.59
N GLN A 8 8.87 -7.22 4.07
CA GLN A 8 7.77 -8.16 4.26
C GLN A 8 8.07 -9.50 3.57
N ARG A 9 7.24 -10.52 3.83
CA ARG A 9 7.40 -11.84 3.22
C ARG A 9 7.47 -11.73 1.70
N GLY A 10 8.44 -12.41 1.10
CA GLY A 10 8.57 -12.50 -0.36
C GLY A 10 9.25 -11.31 -1.06
N CYS A 11 9.50 -10.17 -0.41
CA CYS A 11 10.07 -9.00 -1.09
C CYS A 11 11.47 -8.60 -0.56
N GLY A 12 12.24 -7.93 -1.40
CA GLY A 12 13.51 -7.29 -1.03
C GLY A 12 14.59 -8.30 -0.63
N LYS A 13 14.97 -8.28 0.65
CA LYS A 13 15.95 -9.19 1.25
C LYS A 13 15.32 -10.34 2.03
N SER A 14 14.01 -10.35 2.23
CA SER A 14 13.30 -11.48 2.82
C SER A 14 13.29 -12.68 1.86
N LYS A 15 13.34 -13.89 2.42
CA LYS A 15 13.46 -15.15 1.67
C LYS A 15 12.32 -16.11 2.03
N PRO A 16 11.84 -16.95 1.09
CA PRO A 16 12.20 -16.98 -0.33
C PRO A 16 11.62 -15.77 -1.09
N ARG A 17 12.27 -15.37 -2.20
CA ARG A 17 11.88 -14.21 -3.00
C ARG A 17 10.65 -14.51 -3.86
N ALA A 18 9.78 -13.53 -3.99
CA ALA A 18 8.48 -13.60 -4.66
C ALA A 18 7.60 -14.78 -4.15
N GLU A 19 7.77 -15.19 -2.90
CA GLU A 19 6.98 -16.28 -2.32
C GLU A 19 5.56 -15.81 -1.99
N LEU A 20 4.57 -16.63 -2.36
CA LEU A 20 3.15 -16.37 -2.12
C LEU A 20 2.57 -17.33 -1.06
N GLN A 21 3.22 -18.47 -0.81
CA GLN A 21 2.79 -19.38 0.24
C GLN A 21 2.92 -18.73 1.62
N GLU A 22 1.85 -18.82 2.42
CA GLU A 22 1.76 -18.18 3.75
C GLU A 22 2.08 -16.67 3.71
N ASN A 23 1.77 -16.02 2.60
CA ASN A 23 1.93 -14.58 2.41
C ASN A 23 0.57 -13.88 2.41
N ASP A 24 -0.03 -13.80 3.59
CA ASP A 24 -1.30 -13.14 3.82
C ASP A 24 -1.19 -12.00 4.84
N THR A 25 -2.20 -11.13 4.87
CA THR A 25 -2.22 -9.94 5.74
C THR A 25 -2.03 -10.27 7.22
N TRP A 26 -2.61 -11.38 7.69
CA TRP A 26 -2.57 -11.73 9.11
C TRP A 26 -1.23 -12.34 9.50
N SER A 27 -0.64 -13.13 8.61
CA SER A 27 0.75 -13.58 8.73
C SER A 27 1.72 -12.40 8.85
N LEU A 28 1.56 -11.34 8.04
CA LEU A 28 2.37 -10.12 8.16
C LEU A 28 2.12 -9.36 9.48
N VAL A 29 0.88 -9.32 9.96
CA VAL A 29 0.54 -8.72 11.26
C VAL A 29 1.25 -9.45 12.41
N GLU A 30 1.30 -10.78 12.37
CA GLU A 30 2.01 -11.57 13.37
C GLU A 30 3.54 -11.41 13.26
N ASP A 31 4.09 -11.28 12.06
CA ASP A 31 5.51 -10.97 11.87
C ASP A 31 5.91 -9.65 12.54
N MET A 32 5.06 -8.63 12.44
CA MET A 32 5.26 -7.36 13.16
C MET A 32 5.34 -7.59 14.68
N GLU A 33 4.46 -8.42 15.25
CA GLU A 33 4.53 -8.77 16.69
C GLU A 33 5.80 -9.55 17.05
N LEU A 34 6.23 -10.48 16.20
CA LEU A 34 7.46 -11.25 16.38
C LEU A 34 8.68 -10.32 16.41
N ILE A 35 8.78 -9.40 15.44
CA ILE A 35 9.85 -8.40 15.38
C ILE A 35 9.82 -7.50 16.63
N ARG A 36 8.65 -6.99 17.00
CA ARG A 36 8.49 -6.11 18.18
C ARG A 36 8.98 -6.80 19.46
N LYS A 37 8.56 -8.05 19.68
CA LYS A 37 8.94 -8.86 20.85
C LYS A 37 10.43 -9.21 20.83
N HIS A 38 10.95 -9.64 19.69
CA HIS A 38 12.35 -10.01 19.51
C HIS A 38 13.30 -8.84 19.84
N LEU A 39 12.94 -7.63 19.42
CA LEU A 39 13.73 -6.42 19.67
C LEU A 39 13.48 -5.78 21.06
N GLY A 40 12.57 -6.36 21.86
CA GLY A 40 12.28 -5.94 23.23
C GLY A 40 11.43 -4.66 23.34
N PHE A 41 10.68 -4.27 22.30
CA PHE A 41 9.84 -3.09 22.37
C PHE A 41 8.50 -3.40 23.04
N ARG A 42 8.14 -2.65 24.08
CA ARG A 42 6.80 -2.77 24.70
C ARG A 42 5.72 -2.18 23.80
N TYR A 43 6.01 -1.01 23.23
CA TYR A 43 5.14 -0.28 22.30
C TYR A 43 5.97 0.37 21.20
N TRP A 44 5.33 0.76 20.10
CA TRP A 44 5.97 1.50 19.01
C TRP A 44 4.99 2.42 18.28
N ILE A 45 5.54 3.34 17.49
CA ILE A 45 4.78 4.10 16.49
C ILE A 45 4.84 3.30 15.18
N VAL A 46 3.70 3.16 14.53
CA VAL A 46 3.60 2.49 13.23
C VAL A 46 3.48 3.56 12.15
N PHE A 47 4.43 3.54 11.22
CA PHE A 47 4.48 4.41 10.06
C PHE A 47 4.21 3.56 8.82
N GLY A 48 3.23 3.93 7.99
CA GLY A 48 2.90 3.15 6.80
C GLY A 48 2.12 3.97 5.77
N GLY A 49 2.50 3.87 4.50
CA GLY A 49 1.78 4.51 3.41
C GLY A 49 1.42 3.55 2.28
N SER A 50 0.39 3.85 1.50
CA SER A 50 -0.16 2.93 0.49
C SER A 50 -0.57 1.60 1.12
N TRP A 51 -0.15 0.45 0.58
CA TRP A 51 -0.24 -0.86 1.23
C TRP A 51 0.25 -0.86 2.69
N GLY A 52 1.29 -0.09 3.00
CA GLY A 52 1.76 0.08 4.38
C GLY A 52 0.71 0.70 5.32
N SER A 53 -0.19 1.53 4.80
CA SER A 53 -1.33 2.05 5.56
C SER A 53 -2.38 0.97 5.82
N THR A 54 -2.65 0.09 4.84
CA THR A 54 -3.48 -1.11 5.00
C THR A 54 -2.95 -1.98 6.13
N LEU A 55 -1.66 -2.32 6.08
CA LEU A 55 -1.02 -3.18 7.07
C LEU A 55 -0.97 -2.51 8.45
N ALA A 56 -0.72 -1.20 8.52
CA ALA A 56 -0.74 -0.45 9.77
C ALA A 56 -2.13 -0.48 10.45
N LEU A 57 -3.20 -0.30 9.67
CA LEU A 57 -4.59 -0.37 10.17
C LEU A 57 -4.97 -1.79 10.58
N ALA A 58 -4.55 -2.81 9.83
CA ALA A 58 -4.75 -4.22 10.17
C ALA A 58 -4.02 -4.59 11.48
N TYR A 59 -2.77 -4.17 11.63
CA TYR A 59 -2.00 -4.36 12.85
C TYR A 59 -2.65 -3.66 14.05
N ALA A 60 -3.05 -2.39 13.89
CA ALA A 60 -3.74 -1.64 14.94
C ALA A 60 -5.09 -2.27 15.34
N THR A 61 -5.80 -2.90 14.38
CA THR A 61 -7.04 -3.64 14.66
C THR A 61 -6.85 -4.81 15.63
N LYS A 62 -5.70 -5.50 15.58
CA LYS A 62 -5.39 -6.66 16.43
C LYS A 62 -4.58 -6.29 17.68
N HIS A 63 -3.74 -5.26 17.58
CA HIS A 63 -2.72 -4.93 18.58
C HIS A 63 -2.71 -3.45 18.95
N SER A 64 -3.86 -2.74 18.95
CA SER A 64 -3.94 -1.33 19.35
C SER A 64 -3.25 -1.00 20.70
N PRO A 65 -3.26 -1.86 21.75
CA PRO A 65 -2.52 -1.58 22.97
C PRO A 65 -0.99 -1.52 22.79
N LYS A 66 -0.45 -2.00 21.66
CA LYS A 66 0.98 -1.97 21.29
C LYS A 66 1.35 -0.76 20.44
N VAL A 67 0.36 0.00 19.95
CA VAL A 67 0.54 1.14 19.05
C VAL A 67 0.44 2.45 19.84
N LYS A 68 1.51 3.25 19.84
CA LYS A 68 1.53 4.59 20.47
C LYS A 68 1.11 5.70 19.53
N GLY A 69 1.22 5.48 18.24
CA GLY A 69 0.77 6.41 17.22
C GLY A 69 0.78 5.78 15.84
N LEU A 70 -0.06 6.30 14.95
CA LEU A 70 -0.14 5.93 13.55
C LEU A 70 0.20 7.14 12.67
N ILE A 71 1.19 6.99 11.79
CA ILE A 71 1.49 7.98 10.75
C ILE A 71 1.21 7.31 9.42
N LEU A 72 0.12 7.74 8.79
CA LEU A 72 -0.47 7.10 7.62
C LEU A 72 -0.37 8.02 6.40
N ARG A 73 -0.13 7.45 5.22
CA ARG A 73 -0.06 8.20 3.95
C ARG A 73 -0.75 7.47 2.82
N GLY A 74 -1.42 8.18 1.90
CA GLY A 74 -1.94 7.56 0.67
C GLY A 74 -2.86 6.38 1.02
N ILE A 75 -3.95 6.68 1.70
CA ILE A 75 -4.78 5.67 2.39
C ILE A 75 -5.30 4.66 1.38
N PHE A 76 -4.94 3.41 1.61
CA PHE A 76 -5.45 2.28 0.87
C PHE A 76 -6.25 1.39 1.82
N LEU A 77 -7.53 1.17 1.53
CA LEU A 77 -8.38 0.31 2.36
C LEU A 77 -8.59 -1.07 1.72
N CYS A 78 -7.99 -1.30 0.55
CA CYS A 78 -8.10 -2.52 -0.26
C CYS A 78 -9.54 -2.92 -0.62
N ARG A 79 -10.47 -1.96 -0.68
CA ARG A 79 -11.82 -2.21 -1.20
C ARG A 79 -11.75 -2.55 -2.67
N GLN A 80 -12.67 -3.39 -3.15
CA GLN A 80 -12.76 -3.76 -4.56
C GLN A 80 -12.97 -2.53 -5.46
N GLU A 81 -13.65 -1.48 -4.99
CA GLU A 81 -13.78 -0.23 -5.75
C GLU A 81 -12.45 0.49 -5.98
N GLU A 82 -11.52 0.41 -5.02
CA GLU A 82 -10.19 1.03 -5.11
C GLU A 82 -9.29 0.26 -6.08
N ILE A 83 -9.32 -1.08 -5.98
CA ILE A 83 -8.59 -1.96 -6.89
C ILE A 83 -9.12 -1.80 -8.31
N ARG A 84 -10.45 -1.76 -8.50
CA ARG A 84 -11.09 -1.56 -9.80
C ARG A 84 -10.74 -0.18 -10.39
N TRP A 85 -10.72 0.86 -9.57
CA TRP A 85 -10.34 2.21 -10.01
C TRP A 85 -8.96 2.22 -10.68
N PHE A 86 -7.99 1.54 -10.07
CA PHE A 86 -6.61 1.63 -10.53
C PHE A 86 -6.24 0.59 -11.60
N TYR A 87 -6.81 -0.62 -11.52
CA TYR A 87 -6.43 -1.74 -12.40
C TYR A 87 -7.51 -2.17 -13.39
N GLN A 88 -8.67 -1.50 -13.45
CA GLN A 88 -9.71 -1.88 -14.41
C GLN A 88 -10.30 -0.70 -15.18
N ASP A 89 -10.78 0.32 -14.49
CA ASP A 89 -11.51 1.43 -15.11
C ASP A 89 -11.58 2.62 -14.15
N GLY A 90 -10.80 3.67 -14.45
CA GLY A 90 -10.64 4.84 -13.57
C GLY A 90 -9.37 5.62 -13.89
N ALA A 91 -8.25 5.26 -13.27
CA ALA A 91 -6.98 5.96 -13.45
C ALA A 91 -6.50 5.99 -14.92
N GLY A 92 -6.83 4.96 -15.71
CA GLY A 92 -6.56 4.92 -17.15
C GLY A 92 -7.22 6.06 -17.96
N TRP A 93 -8.24 6.73 -17.43
CA TRP A 93 -8.86 7.89 -18.11
C TRP A 93 -7.95 9.12 -18.07
N VAL A 94 -7.09 9.22 -17.07
CA VAL A 94 -6.13 10.31 -16.88
C VAL A 94 -4.82 10.03 -17.61
N PHE A 95 -4.44 8.76 -17.71
CA PHE A 95 -3.19 8.31 -18.35
C PHE A 95 -3.47 7.31 -19.49
N PRO A 96 -4.23 7.69 -20.53
CA PRO A 96 -4.63 6.75 -21.58
C PRO A 96 -3.44 6.17 -22.37
N ASP A 97 -2.41 6.99 -22.58
CA ASP A 97 -1.14 6.60 -23.22
C ASP A 97 -0.39 5.52 -22.44
N LEU A 98 -0.29 5.67 -21.11
CA LEU A 98 0.34 4.65 -20.24
C LEU A 98 -0.57 3.43 -20.03
N TRP A 99 -1.88 3.64 -20.03
CA TRP A 99 -2.87 2.57 -19.86
C TRP A 99 -2.86 1.60 -21.04
N GLU A 100 -2.64 2.09 -22.27
CA GLU A 100 -2.48 1.25 -23.47
C GLU A 100 -1.38 0.21 -23.29
N GLU A 101 -0.24 0.59 -22.71
CA GLU A 101 0.88 -0.32 -22.44
C GLU A 101 0.52 -1.39 -21.39
N TYR A 102 -0.18 -1.00 -20.32
CA TYR A 102 -0.68 -1.92 -19.30
C TYR A 102 -1.62 -2.96 -19.94
N VAL A 103 -2.69 -2.52 -20.61
CA VAL A 103 -3.67 -3.47 -21.17
C VAL A 103 -3.14 -4.30 -22.34
N ALA A 104 -2.09 -3.85 -23.04
CA ALA A 104 -1.46 -4.59 -24.14
C ALA A 104 -0.83 -5.91 -23.68
N ALA A 105 -0.46 -6.04 -22.39
CA ALA A 105 0.03 -7.30 -21.83
C ALA A 105 -1.06 -8.38 -21.72
N ILE A 106 -2.34 -8.02 -21.87
CA ILE A 106 -3.48 -8.91 -21.71
C ILE A 106 -4.27 -9.01 -23.04
N PRO A 107 -4.58 -10.24 -23.52
CA PRO A 107 -5.44 -10.43 -24.69
C PRO A 107 -6.80 -9.78 -24.53
N GLU A 108 -7.34 -9.19 -25.61
CA GLU A 108 -8.59 -8.42 -25.58
C GLU A 108 -9.76 -9.18 -24.93
N ALA A 109 -9.88 -10.49 -25.21
CA ALA A 109 -10.92 -11.35 -24.65
C ALA A 109 -10.84 -11.54 -23.11
N GLU A 110 -9.70 -11.25 -22.49
CA GLU A 110 -9.47 -11.40 -21.05
C GLU A 110 -9.57 -10.06 -20.29
N ARG A 111 -9.69 -8.91 -20.97
CA ARG A 111 -9.62 -7.56 -20.35
C ARG A 111 -10.83 -7.17 -19.50
N GLY A 112 -11.85 -8.04 -19.42
CA GLY A 112 -13.02 -7.82 -18.54
C GLY A 112 -12.71 -7.94 -17.04
N ASP A 113 -11.61 -8.60 -16.70
CA ASP A 113 -11.05 -8.67 -15.34
C ASP A 113 -9.52 -8.72 -15.43
N LEU A 114 -8.90 -7.54 -15.45
CA LEU A 114 -7.45 -7.40 -15.64
C LEU A 114 -6.68 -8.00 -14.45
N VAL A 115 -7.14 -7.79 -13.21
CA VAL A 115 -6.47 -8.35 -12.02
C VAL A 115 -6.40 -9.87 -12.11
N ALA A 116 -7.51 -10.54 -12.47
CA ALA A 116 -7.51 -11.99 -12.67
C ALA A 116 -6.69 -12.45 -13.87
N ALA A 117 -6.69 -11.68 -14.97
CA ALA A 117 -5.90 -11.97 -16.16
C ALA A 117 -4.38 -11.86 -15.92
N TYR A 118 -3.96 -10.87 -15.14
CA TYR A 118 -2.59 -10.75 -14.65
C TYR A 118 -2.25 -11.86 -13.67
N HIS A 119 -3.14 -12.22 -12.74
CA HIS A 119 -2.90 -13.29 -11.78
C HIS A 119 -2.54 -14.61 -12.47
N ARG A 120 -3.31 -15.01 -13.50
CA ARG A 120 -3.04 -16.22 -14.28
C ARG A 120 -1.61 -16.28 -14.82
N ARG A 121 -1.10 -15.15 -15.29
CA ARG A 121 0.26 -15.00 -15.86
C ARG A 121 1.32 -14.95 -14.77
N LEU A 122 1.06 -14.17 -13.73
CA LEU A 122 1.95 -13.96 -12.59
C LEU A 122 2.17 -15.24 -11.74
N THR A 123 1.21 -16.17 -11.76
CA THR A 123 1.33 -17.49 -11.12
C THR A 123 1.52 -18.64 -12.12
N GLY A 124 1.67 -18.33 -13.41
CA GLY A 124 1.85 -19.31 -14.47
C GLY A 124 3.24 -19.95 -14.48
N ALA A 125 3.36 -21.04 -15.24
CA ALA A 125 4.61 -21.78 -15.43
C ALA A 125 5.52 -21.14 -16.50
N ASP A 126 4.98 -20.35 -17.43
CA ASP A 126 5.77 -19.64 -18.44
C ASP A 126 6.48 -18.44 -17.80
N GLU A 127 7.82 -18.53 -17.71
CA GLU A 127 8.64 -17.49 -17.07
C GLU A 127 8.69 -16.19 -17.87
N ALA A 128 8.65 -16.27 -19.21
CA ALA A 128 8.71 -15.10 -20.08
C ALA A 128 7.39 -14.33 -20.03
N GLU A 129 6.26 -15.04 -20.10
CA GLU A 129 4.94 -14.42 -19.93
C GLU A 129 4.78 -13.81 -18.54
N ARG A 130 5.25 -14.52 -17.51
CA ARG A 130 5.21 -14.02 -16.12
C ARG A 130 6.03 -12.75 -15.95
N LEU A 131 7.24 -12.68 -16.52
CA LEU A 131 8.08 -11.49 -16.43
C LEU A 131 7.48 -10.32 -17.21
N GLN A 132 6.97 -10.55 -18.42
CA GLN A 132 6.32 -9.51 -19.21
C GLN A 132 5.10 -8.92 -18.49
N ALA A 133 4.25 -9.78 -17.90
CA ALA A 133 3.12 -9.36 -17.09
C ALA A 133 3.58 -8.56 -15.85
N ALA A 134 4.63 -9.02 -15.17
CA ALA A 134 5.19 -8.33 -14.02
C ALA A 134 5.70 -6.92 -14.36
N GLN A 135 6.44 -6.77 -15.45
CA GLN A 135 6.95 -5.45 -15.89
C GLN A 135 5.82 -4.51 -16.27
N ALA A 136 4.81 -4.96 -17.03
CA ALA A 136 3.68 -4.12 -17.41
C ALA A 136 2.88 -3.65 -16.19
N TRP A 137 2.66 -4.54 -15.21
CA TRP A 137 1.99 -4.21 -13.96
C TRP A 137 2.78 -3.19 -13.14
N SER A 138 4.07 -3.44 -12.89
CA SER A 138 4.91 -2.56 -12.08
C SER A 138 5.11 -1.18 -12.72
N LYS A 139 5.31 -1.13 -14.06
CA LYS A 139 5.44 0.15 -14.78
C LYS A 139 4.21 1.03 -14.66
N TRP A 140 3.02 0.44 -14.75
CA TRP A 140 1.76 1.17 -14.61
C TRP A 140 1.71 1.97 -13.30
N GLU A 141 2.09 1.34 -12.19
CA GLU A 141 2.13 2.03 -10.90
C GLU A 141 3.27 3.03 -10.79
N GLY A 142 4.48 2.67 -11.23
CA GLY A 142 5.63 3.57 -11.20
C GLY A 142 5.38 4.87 -11.99
N ALA A 143 4.69 4.78 -13.13
CA ALA A 143 4.41 5.90 -14.02
C ALA A 143 3.29 6.83 -13.53
N THR A 144 2.43 6.36 -12.62
CA THR A 144 1.25 7.09 -12.15
C THR A 144 1.34 7.50 -10.67
N SER A 145 2.47 7.19 -10.02
CA SER A 145 2.70 7.44 -8.59
C SER A 145 3.01 8.90 -8.20
N LYS A 146 3.31 9.78 -9.16
CA LYS A 146 3.60 11.21 -8.91
C LYS A 146 2.70 12.10 -9.74
N LEU A 147 2.46 13.31 -9.25
CA LEU A 147 1.71 14.35 -9.96
C LEU A 147 2.41 14.75 -11.26
N HIS A 148 3.73 14.89 -11.19
CA HIS A 148 4.58 15.10 -12.36
C HIS A 148 5.29 13.79 -12.69
N PHE A 149 5.21 13.41 -13.96
CA PHE A 149 5.86 12.22 -14.48
C PHE A 149 7.35 12.21 -14.13
N ASP A 150 7.83 11.08 -13.60
CA ASP A 150 9.20 10.91 -13.16
C ASP A 150 9.81 9.67 -13.83
N PRO A 151 10.63 9.84 -14.89
CA PRO A 151 11.27 8.73 -15.58
C PRO A 151 12.13 7.84 -14.66
N GLY A 152 12.74 8.43 -13.62
CA GLY A 152 13.56 7.68 -12.66
C GLY A 152 12.71 6.76 -11.80
N MET A 153 11.49 7.20 -11.45
CA MET A 153 10.53 6.36 -10.75
C MET A 153 10.11 5.17 -11.63
N VAL A 154 9.73 5.40 -12.89
CA VAL A 154 9.38 4.33 -13.83
C VAL A 154 10.49 3.30 -13.98
N GLN A 155 11.74 3.74 -14.13
CA GLN A 155 12.90 2.85 -14.27
C GLN A 155 13.09 1.94 -13.05
N SER A 156 12.88 2.45 -11.83
CA SER A 156 12.98 1.64 -10.62
C SER A 156 11.94 0.51 -10.56
N PHE A 157 10.78 0.70 -11.18
CA PHE A 157 9.71 -0.30 -11.29
C PHE A 157 9.90 -1.28 -12.46
N ASP A 158 10.82 -1.00 -13.40
CA ASP A 158 11.14 -1.87 -14.54
C ASP A 158 12.27 -2.87 -14.26
N ASP A 159 12.95 -2.79 -13.11
CA ASP A 159 13.96 -3.79 -12.74
C ASP A 159 13.31 -5.19 -12.69
N PRO A 160 13.79 -6.19 -13.46
CA PRO A 160 13.10 -7.48 -13.59
C PRO A 160 12.87 -8.22 -12.26
N ALA A 161 13.84 -8.15 -11.35
CA ALA A 161 13.72 -8.83 -10.06
C ALA A 161 12.71 -8.12 -9.16
N HIS A 162 12.78 -6.79 -9.12
CA HIS A 162 11.83 -5.97 -8.39
C HIS A 162 10.40 -6.12 -8.94
N ALA A 163 10.23 -6.03 -10.26
CA ALA A 163 8.94 -6.15 -10.92
C ALA A 163 8.27 -7.50 -10.61
N LEU A 164 9.04 -8.60 -10.66
CA LEU A 164 8.53 -9.93 -10.37
C LEU A 164 8.06 -10.07 -8.91
N GLU A 165 8.84 -9.60 -7.94
CA GLU A 165 8.46 -9.61 -6.52
C GLU A 165 7.23 -8.73 -6.29
N PHE A 166 7.26 -7.51 -6.81
CA PHE A 166 6.22 -6.50 -6.64
C PHE A 166 4.88 -6.96 -7.23
N ALA A 167 4.85 -7.24 -8.54
CA ALA A 167 3.61 -7.56 -9.23
C ALA A 167 2.97 -8.86 -8.73
N ARG A 168 3.78 -9.90 -8.46
CA ARG A 168 3.23 -11.19 -7.97
C ARG A 168 2.59 -11.04 -6.60
N ILE A 169 3.27 -10.37 -5.66
CA ILE A 169 2.76 -10.21 -4.31
C ILE A 169 1.56 -9.27 -4.33
N GLU A 170 1.65 -8.12 -4.98
CA GLU A 170 0.57 -7.16 -5.02
C GLU A 170 -0.71 -7.75 -5.63
N ASN A 171 -0.60 -8.35 -6.82
CA ASN A 171 -1.72 -9.00 -7.47
C ASN A 171 -2.30 -10.15 -6.62
N HIS A 172 -1.45 -10.92 -5.92
CA HIS A 172 -1.88 -11.97 -5.00
C HIS A 172 -2.78 -11.45 -3.88
N TYR A 173 -2.41 -10.32 -3.25
CA TYR A 173 -3.25 -9.70 -2.22
C TYR A 173 -4.56 -9.21 -2.81
N PHE A 174 -4.56 -8.60 -4.00
CA PHE A 174 -5.80 -8.09 -4.61
C PHE A 174 -6.77 -9.19 -5.00
N MET A 175 -6.27 -10.27 -5.59
CA MET A 175 -7.06 -11.45 -5.93
C MET A 175 -7.71 -12.11 -4.72
N ASN A 176 -7.07 -12.00 -3.56
CA ASN A 176 -7.57 -12.57 -2.31
C ASN A 176 -8.26 -11.54 -1.41
N LYS A 177 -8.64 -10.36 -1.95
CA LYS A 177 -9.32 -9.28 -1.21
C LYS A 177 -8.57 -8.87 0.07
N ALA A 178 -7.24 -8.83 -0.03
CA ALA A 178 -6.30 -8.62 1.06
C ALA A 178 -6.57 -9.53 2.29
N PHE A 179 -7.19 -10.69 2.10
CA PHE A 179 -7.51 -11.67 3.14
C PHE A 179 -8.43 -11.12 4.25
N PHE A 180 -9.20 -10.09 3.95
CA PHE A 180 -10.19 -9.54 4.87
C PHE A 180 -11.54 -10.26 4.78
N GLU A 181 -12.24 -10.35 5.91
CA GLU A 181 -13.56 -10.99 6.01
C GLU A 181 -14.66 -10.23 5.25
N SER A 182 -14.44 -8.95 4.97
CA SER A 182 -15.39 -8.06 4.29
C SER A 182 -14.64 -6.93 3.57
N ASP A 183 -15.25 -6.39 2.51
CA ASP A 183 -14.64 -5.34 1.69
C ASP A 183 -14.30 -4.07 2.50
N ASP A 184 -15.18 -3.69 3.43
CA ASP A 184 -15.04 -2.53 4.30
C ASP A 184 -14.44 -2.88 5.69
N TYR A 185 -13.72 -4.01 5.81
CA TYR A 185 -13.21 -4.53 7.08
C TYR A 185 -12.45 -3.47 7.88
N LEU A 186 -11.53 -2.74 7.26
CA LEU A 186 -10.70 -1.75 7.96
C LEU A 186 -11.54 -0.60 8.52
N LEU A 187 -12.53 -0.11 7.76
CA LEU A 187 -13.45 0.95 8.23
C LEU A 187 -14.33 0.48 9.38
N ARG A 188 -14.88 -0.73 9.30
CA ARG A 188 -15.71 -1.33 10.36
C ARG A 188 -14.96 -1.49 11.68
N ASN A 189 -13.65 -1.66 11.62
CA ASN A 189 -12.81 -1.94 12.79
C ASN A 189 -12.15 -0.71 13.40
N VAL A 190 -12.34 0.49 12.84
CA VAL A 190 -11.77 1.75 13.36
C VAL A 190 -12.00 1.95 14.86
N GLY A 191 -13.17 1.56 15.38
CA GLY A 191 -13.49 1.66 16.80
C GLY A 191 -12.48 0.99 17.74
N LYS A 192 -11.73 -0.02 17.27
CA LYS A 192 -10.74 -0.77 18.06
C LYS A 192 -9.44 0.01 18.31
N PHE A 193 -9.15 1.01 17.50
CA PHE A 193 -7.93 1.80 17.58
C PHE A 193 -8.17 3.32 17.52
N ARG A 194 -9.43 3.77 17.54
CA ARG A 194 -9.81 5.18 17.42
C ARG A 194 -9.14 6.11 18.45
N HIS A 195 -8.77 5.56 19.60
CA HIS A 195 -8.08 6.24 20.70
C HIS A 195 -6.57 6.43 20.47
N VAL A 196 -5.99 5.78 19.46
CA VAL A 196 -4.56 5.90 19.12
C VAL A 196 -4.35 7.27 18.42
N PRO A 197 -3.37 8.08 18.85
CA PRO A 197 -3.02 9.31 18.14
C PRO A 197 -2.63 9.01 16.68
N ALA A 198 -3.20 9.75 15.72
CA ALA A 198 -2.95 9.48 14.32
C ALA A 198 -2.90 10.72 13.44
N VAL A 199 -2.05 10.65 12.43
CA VAL A 199 -1.96 11.59 11.32
C VAL A 199 -2.18 10.83 10.01
N ILE A 200 -3.00 11.38 9.13
CA ILE A 200 -3.27 10.90 7.77
C ILE A 200 -2.80 11.99 6.81
N VAL A 201 -1.84 11.69 5.94
CA VAL A 201 -1.36 12.58 4.88
C VAL A 201 -1.82 12.06 3.52
N GLN A 202 -2.52 12.87 2.73
CA GLN A 202 -3.09 12.43 1.46
C GLN A 202 -2.82 13.45 0.35
N GLY A 203 -2.30 13.00 -0.79
CA GLY A 203 -2.26 13.82 -2.00
C GLY A 203 -3.65 14.02 -2.58
N ARG A 204 -4.00 15.25 -2.96
CA ARG A 204 -5.28 15.58 -3.60
C ARG A 204 -5.47 14.82 -4.91
N TYR A 205 -4.40 14.67 -5.69
CA TYR A 205 -4.39 14.04 -7.01
C TYR A 205 -3.68 12.67 -6.95
N ASP A 206 -3.79 11.98 -5.81
CA ASP A 206 -3.34 10.60 -5.69
C ASP A 206 -4.17 9.69 -6.61
N MET A 207 -3.54 9.24 -7.70
CA MET A 207 -4.19 8.43 -8.73
C MET A 207 -4.16 6.93 -8.42
N VAL A 208 -3.24 6.50 -7.55
CA VAL A 208 -3.07 5.10 -7.13
C VAL A 208 -4.07 4.76 -6.03
N CYS A 209 -4.15 5.61 -5.00
CA CYS A 209 -5.06 5.49 -3.87
C CYS A 209 -5.89 6.78 -3.75
N PRO A 210 -7.05 6.87 -4.43
CA PRO A 210 -7.83 8.10 -4.48
C PRO A 210 -8.16 8.68 -3.10
N MET A 211 -8.15 10.02 -3.03
CA MET A 211 -8.42 10.78 -1.80
C MET A 211 -9.74 10.36 -1.10
N LYS A 212 -10.71 9.81 -1.86
CA LYS A 212 -11.94 9.22 -1.31
C LYS A 212 -11.68 8.29 -0.12
N SER A 213 -10.67 7.43 -0.18
CA SER A 213 -10.37 6.47 0.90
C SER A 213 -9.87 7.15 2.17
N ALA A 214 -9.01 8.16 2.05
CA ALA A 214 -8.59 8.96 3.20
C ALA A 214 -9.75 9.75 3.80
N TRP A 215 -10.68 10.25 2.97
CA TRP A 215 -11.88 10.93 3.42
C TRP A 215 -12.83 10.01 4.17
N ASP A 216 -13.11 8.83 3.61
CA ASP A 216 -13.95 7.81 4.24
C ASP A 216 -13.37 7.39 5.61
N LEU A 217 -12.05 7.17 5.67
CA LEU A 217 -11.35 6.86 6.92
C LEU A 217 -11.44 8.00 7.94
N HIS A 218 -11.20 9.25 7.53
CA HIS A 218 -11.31 10.42 8.41
C HIS A 218 -12.73 10.59 8.98
N ARG A 219 -13.77 10.31 8.18
CA ARG A 219 -15.16 10.35 8.65
C ARG A 219 -15.46 9.26 9.68
N ALA A 220 -14.89 8.07 9.52
CA ALA A 220 -15.01 6.99 10.50
C ALA A 220 -14.14 7.21 11.75
N TRP A 221 -13.05 7.97 11.61
CA TRP A 221 -12.04 8.23 12.63
C TRP A 221 -11.78 9.74 12.82
N PRO A 222 -12.73 10.48 13.43
CA PRO A 222 -12.63 11.94 13.54
C PRO A 222 -11.48 12.43 14.42
N GLU A 223 -10.90 11.58 15.28
CA GLU A 223 -9.72 11.89 16.09
C GLU A 223 -8.41 11.91 15.30
N ALA A 224 -8.37 11.26 14.13
CA ALA A 224 -7.19 11.30 13.27
C ALA A 224 -7.10 12.65 12.55
N GLN A 225 -5.89 13.23 12.56
CA GLN A 225 -5.62 14.50 11.88
C GLN A 225 -5.42 14.25 10.39
N LEU A 226 -6.33 14.74 9.56
CA LEU A 226 -6.23 14.65 8.10
C LEU A 226 -5.52 15.88 7.53
N HIS A 227 -4.42 15.66 6.81
CA HIS A 227 -3.74 16.67 6.00
C HIS A 227 -3.86 16.29 4.53
N VAL A 228 -4.57 17.14 3.77
CA VAL A 228 -4.64 17.01 2.31
C VAL A 228 -3.62 17.96 1.69
N VAL A 229 -2.70 17.41 0.90
CA VAL A 229 -1.71 18.17 0.15
C VAL A 229 -2.31 18.51 -1.22
N PRO A 230 -2.54 19.80 -1.52
CA PRO A 230 -3.40 20.22 -2.63
C PRO A 230 -2.83 19.93 -4.02
N ASP A 231 -1.50 19.78 -4.13
CA ASP A 231 -0.71 19.69 -5.36
C ASP A 231 0.23 18.48 -5.33
N ALA A 232 -0.22 17.35 -4.79
CA ALA A 232 0.56 16.12 -4.72
C ALA A 232 -0.21 14.89 -5.25
N GLY A 233 0.55 13.97 -5.85
CA GLY A 233 0.11 12.63 -6.25
C GLY A 233 0.22 11.62 -5.09
N HIS A 234 0.62 10.39 -5.42
CA HIS A 234 0.65 9.28 -4.46
C HIS A 234 1.92 9.25 -3.60
N SER A 235 3.08 9.49 -4.22
CA SER A 235 4.40 9.20 -3.67
C SER A 235 4.68 9.91 -2.34
N ALA A 236 5.38 9.22 -1.43
CA ALA A 236 5.87 9.85 -0.19
C ALA A 236 6.90 10.97 -0.45
N TRP A 237 7.46 11.01 -1.65
CA TRP A 237 8.47 11.97 -2.09
C TRP A 237 7.89 13.18 -2.84
N GLU A 238 6.56 13.35 -2.83
CA GLU A 238 5.96 14.62 -3.21
C GLU A 238 6.34 15.68 -2.17
N PRO A 239 6.85 16.87 -2.54
CA PRO A 239 7.41 17.82 -1.58
C PRO A 239 6.48 18.15 -0.41
N GLY A 240 5.19 18.37 -0.70
CA GLY A 240 4.19 18.65 0.33
C GLY A 240 3.84 17.43 1.20
N ILE A 241 3.90 16.20 0.66
CA ILE A 241 3.68 14.98 1.43
C ILE A 241 4.87 14.72 2.35
N GLU A 242 6.10 14.79 1.81
CA GLU A 242 7.33 14.59 2.57
C GLU A 242 7.39 15.54 3.77
N SER A 243 7.15 16.84 3.54
CA SER A 243 7.13 17.85 4.62
C SER A 243 6.14 17.48 5.72
N ARG A 244 4.93 17.05 5.37
CA ARG A 244 3.89 16.68 6.35
C ARG A 244 4.25 15.40 7.11
N LEU A 245 4.91 14.45 6.48
CA LEU A 245 5.37 13.23 7.14
C LEU A 245 6.48 13.54 8.15
N VAL A 246 7.43 14.41 7.79
CA VAL A 246 8.47 14.87 8.71
C VAL A 246 7.86 15.60 9.90
N GLU A 247 6.95 16.56 9.67
CA GLU A 247 6.23 17.27 10.73
C GLU A 247 5.48 16.30 11.67
N ALA A 248 4.80 15.29 11.11
CA ALA A 248 4.10 14.28 11.90
C ALA A 248 5.07 13.46 12.77
N THR A 249 6.23 13.06 12.23
CA THR A 249 7.25 12.36 13.01
C THR A 249 7.86 13.27 14.10
N ASP A 250 8.13 14.54 13.82
CA ASP A 250 8.63 15.46 14.85
C ASP A 250 7.60 15.69 15.97
N ALA A 251 6.32 15.81 15.64
CA ALA A 251 5.25 15.89 16.62
C ALA A 251 5.14 14.60 17.46
N PHE A 252 5.26 13.42 16.84
CA PHE A 252 5.10 12.15 17.53
C PHE A 252 6.30 11.78 18.41
N ARG A 253 7.48 12.36 18.13
CA ARG A 253 8.64 12.29 19.03
C ARG A 253 8.31 12.83 20.43
N ALA A 254 7.40 13.79 20.54
CA ALA A 254 6.98 14.40 21.80
C ALA A 254 5.88 13.63 22.55
N LEU A 255 5.36 12.53 21.99
CA LEU A 255 4.36 11.71 22.68
C LEU A 255 4.94 11.16 23.99
N LYS A 256 4.17 11.28 25.07
CA LYS A 256 4.56 10.73 26.37
C LYS A 256 4.46 9.21 26.32
N TRP A 257 5.60 8.54 26.52
CA TRP A 257 5.68 7.11 26.72
C TRP A 257 5.35 6.86 28.20
N LEU A 258 4.11 6.49 28.49
CA LEU A 258 3.79 5.98 29.82
C LEU A 258 4.50 4.64 29.98
N ASP A 259 5.49 4.63 30.89
CA ASP A 259 6.21 3.45 31.37
C ASP A 259 5.27 2.46 32.08
#